data_AF-A0AAU4AXF3-F1
#
_entry.id   AF-A0AAU4AXF3-F1
#
_cell.length_a   1.000
_cell.length_b   1.000
_cell.length_c   1.000
_cell.angle_alpha   90.00
_cell.angle_beta   90.00
_cell.angle_gamma   90.00
#
_symmetry.space_group_name_H-M   'P 1'
#
loop_
_entity.id
_entity.type
_entity.pdbx_description
1 polymer ?
#
loop_
_entity_poly.entity_id
_entity_poly.type
_entity_poly.pdbx_seq_one_letter_code
_entity_poly.pdbx_strand_id
1 'polypeptide(L)'
;MPDTAQAWHLSLTASVYALGAAARELRAAHQHAQLTARATDPARIMPVPGHVTTPGAEPVRPHDEALWQLSDLYMVLEHHTAELYENAALGYAHGTATALRAVLRNDRPRHVDLPRDRNGHYVLDPADLPDLNQSLTTTAGTRELAGLRTRLLAHAQADDTAAVANAAYAYGECAEAALHHLIRHAEAHGFLHAS
;
A
#
# COMPACT_ATOMS: atom_id res chain seq x y z
N MET A 1 -36.24 -0.16 15.01
CA MET A 1 -35.05 -0.99 15.31
C MET A 1 -34.02 -0.05 15.90
N PRO A 2 -33.41 -0.34 17.06
CA PRO A 2 -32.39 0.56 17.58
C PRO A 2 -31.20 0.44 16.65
N ASP A 3 -30.90 1.54 15.96
CA ASP A 3 -29.66 1.74 15.23
C ASP A 3 -28.55 1.70 16.28
N THR A 4 -27.95 0.53 16.50
CA THR A 4 -26.78 0.42 17.37
C THR A 4 -25.69 1.20 16.68
N ALA A 5 -25.58 2.49 17.02
CA ALA A 5 -24.49 3.37 16.61
C ALA A 5 -23.19 2.61 16.89
N GLN A 6 -22.60 2.03 15.85
CA GLN A 6 -21.43 1.21 15.98
C GLN A 6 -20.36 2.06 16.67
N ALA A 7 -19.80 1.54 17.76
CA ALA A 7 -18.87 2.31 18.57
C ALA A 7 -17.72 2.80 17.68
N TRP A 8 -17.39 4.09 17.77
CA TRP A 8 -16.47 4.78 16.84
C TRP A 8 -15.16 4.00 16.60
N HIS A 9 -14.64 3.33 17.63
CA HIS A 9 -13.40 2.55 17.59
C HIS A 9 -13.51 1.28 16.73
N LEU A 10 -14.69 0.66 16.64
CA LEU A 10 -14.95 -0.48 15.76
C LEU A 10 -14.95 -0.03 14.30
N SER A 11 -15.63 1.07 14.00
CA SER A 11 -15.65 1.66 12.65
C SER A 11 -14.26 2.14 12.22
N LEU A 12 -13.50 2.75 13.14
CA LEU A 12 -12.14 3.22 12.86
C LEU A 12 -11.20 2.05 12.60
N THR A 13 -11.25 1.02 13.45
CA THR A 13 -10.47 -0.21 13.27
C THR A 13 -10.79 -0.87 11.94
N ALA A 14 -12.08 -0.98 11.58
CA ALA A 14 -12.49 -1.53 10.28
C ALA A 14 -11.98 -0.69 9.10
N SER A 15 -11.99 0.64 9.22
CA SER A 15 -11.46 1.57 8.20
C SER A 15 -9.96 1.39 7.99
N VAL A 16 -9.19 1.29 9.08
CA VAL A 16 -7.74 1.06 9.04
C VAL A 16 -7.42 -0.32 8.47
N TYR A 17 -8.14 -1.35 8.93
CA TYR A 17 -7.99 -2.71 8.44
C TYR A 17 -8.27 -2.81 6.93
N ALA A 18 -9.28 -2.10 6.43
CA ALA A 18 -9.59 -2.07 5.00
C ALA A 18 -8.46 -1.46 4.15
N LEU A 19 -7.81 -0.40 4.64
CA LEU A 19 -6.62 0.17 3.99
C LEU A 19 -5.46 -0.84 3.96
N GLY A 20 -5.20 -1.50 5.10
CA GLY A 20 -4.14 -2.52 5.20
C GLY A 20 -4.41 -3.74 4.31
N ALA A 21 -5.68 -4.16 4.24
CA ALA A 21 -6.10 -5.24 3.34
C ALA A 21 -5.87 -4.84 1.88
N ALA A 22 -6.30 -3.65 1.45
CA ALA A 22 -6.07 -3.17 0.09
C ALA A 22 -4.56 -3.14 -0.26
N ALA A 23 -3.72 -2.61 0.62
CA ALA A 23 -2.27 -2.59 0.42
C ALA A 23 -1.67 -4.00 0.34
N ARG A 24 -2.15 -4.94 1.16
CA ARG A 24 -1.70 -6.34 1.14
C ARG A 24 -2.07 -7.07 -0.15
N GLU A 25 -3.31 -6.92 -0.61
CA GLU A 25 -3.75 -7.52 -1.87
C GLU A 25 -2.96 -6.98 -3.06
N LEU A 26 -2.71 -5.67 -3.11
CA LEU A 26 -1.92 -5.06 -4.18
C LEU A 26 -0.43 -5.41 -4.10
N ARG A 27 0.12 -5.55 -2.89
CA ARG A 27 1.46 -6.11 -2.70
C ARG A 27 1.58 -7.51 -3.28
N ALA A 28 0.60 -8.38 -3.00
CA ALA A 28 0.58 -9.74 -3.52
C ALA A 28 0.43 -9.74 -5.05
N ALA A 29 -0.45 -8.90 -5.60
CA ALA A 29 -0.62 -8.75 -7.05
C ALA A 29 0.69 -8.29 -7.73
N HIS A 30 1.39 -7.32 -7.16
CA HIS A 30 2.67 -6.85 -7.67
C HIS A 30 3.75 -7.95 -7.61
N GLN A 31 3.83 -8.69 -6.50
CA GLN A 31 4.76 -9.83 -6.38
C GLN A 31 4.47 -10.91 -7.43
N HIS A 32 3.20 -11.22 -7.69
CA HIS A 32 2.82 -12.14 -8.75
C HIS A 32 3.21 -11.60 -10.13
N ALA A 33 2.96 -10.32 -10.41
CA ALA A 33 3.36 -9.69 -11.67
C ALA A 33 4.88 -9.79 -11.91
N GLN A 34 5.70 -9.50 -10.89
CA GLN A 34 7.15 -9.65 -10.94
C GLN A 34 7.59 -11.09 -11.22
N LEU A 35 6.96 -12.06 -10.56
CA LEU A 35 7.26 -13.47 -10.77
C LEU A 35 6.89 -13.91 -12.19
N THR A 36 5.73 -13.50 -12.70
CA THR A 36 5.28 -13.81 -14.06
C THR A 36 6.16 -13.16 -15.12
N ALA A 37 6.55 -11.89 -14.93
CA ALA A 37 7.47 -11.18 -15.82
C ALA A 37 8.83 -11.90 -15.89
N ARG A 38 9.39 -12.28 -14.73
CA ARG A 38 10.66 -13.04 -14.66
C ARG A 38 10.57 -14.42 -15.27
N ALA A 39 9.44 -15.11 -15.10
CA ALA A 39 9.22 -16.45 -15.64
C ALA A 39 9.08 -16.44 -17.17
N THR A 40 8.60 -15.34 -17.74
CA THR A 40 8.34 -15.20 -19.18
C THR A 40 9.38 -14.32 -19.88
N ASP A 41 10.51 -14.06 -19.23
CA ASP A 41 11.63 -13.28 -19.76
C ASP A 41 12.06 -13.84 -21.14
N PRO A 42 11.75 -13.12 -22.24
CA PRO A 42 12.01 -13.62 -23.59
C PRO A 42 13.49 -13.84 -23.86
N ALA A 43 14.40 -13.18 -23.13
CA ALA A 43 15.84 -13.40 -23.25
C ALA A 43 16.25 -14.82 -22.82
N ARG A 44 15.38 -15.53 -22.08
CA ARG A 44 15.59 -16.92 -21.65
C ARG A 44 14.95 -17.94 -22.58
N ILE A 45 14.09 -17.50 -23.50
CA ILE A 45 13.37 -18.36 -24.43
C ILE A 45 14.11 -18.33 -25.77
N MET A 46 14.58 -19.48 -26.23
CA MET A 46 15.16 -19.60 -27.58
C MET A 46 14.05 -19.45 -28.62
N PRO A 47 14.07 -18.41 -29.47
CA PRO A 47 13.04 -18.25 -30.48
C PRO A 47 13.10 -19.40 -31.49
N VAL A 48 11.96 -20.07 -31.72
CA VAL A 48 11.82 -21.04 -32.80
C VAL A 48 11.93 -20.32 -34.15
N PRO A 49 12.89 -20.71 -35.01
CA PRO A 49 13.00 -20.12 -36.34
C PRO A 49 11.82 -20.58 -37.20
N GLY A 50 11.04 -19.63 -37.71
CA GLY A 50 9.90 -19.92 -38.58
C GLY A 50 9.33 -18.63 -39.17
N HIS A 51 9.06 -18.65 -40.47
CA HIS A 51 8.40 -17.55 -41.17
C HIS A 51 7.06 -18.02 -41.69
N VAL A 52 6.06 -17.16 -41.60
CA VAL A 52 4.76 -17.34 -42.22
C VAL A 52 4.58 -16.26 -43.26
N THR A 53 4.26 -16.67 -44.49
CA THR A 53 3.90 -15.75 -45.57
C THR A 53 2.39 -15.63 -45.64
N THR A 54 1.92 -14.38 -45.70
CA THR A 54 0.51 -14.08 -45.92
C THR A 54 0.38 -13.44 -47.30
N PRO A 55 -0.57 -13.85 -48.16
CA PRO A 55 -0.71 -13.26 -49.49
C PRO A 55 -0.85 -11.73 -49.42
N GLY A 56 0.06 -11.02 -50.09
CA GLY A 56 0.06 -9.56 -50.12
C GLY A 56 0.69 -8.86 -48.91
N ALA A 57 1.36 -9.59 -48.00
CA ALA A 57 2.07 -9.01 -46.86
C ALA A 57 3.52 -9.53 -46.75
N GLU A 58 4.34 -8.79 -46.02
CA GLU A 58 5.71 -9.21 -45.69
C GLU A 58 5.72 -10.48 -44.82
N PRO A 59 6.72 -11.37 -44.98
CA PRO A 59 6.86 -12.54 -44.13
C PRO A 59 7.02 -12.16 -42.66
N VAL A 60 6.21 -12.77 -41.78
CA VAL A 60 6.26 -12.53 -40.33
C VAL A 60 6.90 -13.69 -39.59
N ARG A 61 7.50 -13.40 -38.43
CA ARG A 61 8.05 -14.39 -37.49
C ARG A 61 7.12 -14.48 -36.29
N PRO A 62 6.08 -15.34 -36.34
CA PRO A 62 4.98 -15.30 -35.37
C PRO A 62 5.45 -15.57 -33.93
N HIS A 63 6.46 -16.41 -33.74
CA HIS A 63 6.99 -16.68 -32.40
C HIS A 63 7.75 -15.47 -31.82
N ASP A 64 8.55 -14.76 -32.64
CA ASP A 64 9.23 -13.54 -32.20
C ASP A 64 8.22 -12.45 -31.82
N GLU A 65 7.17 -12.28 -32.65
CA GLU A 65 6.11 -11.31 -32.38
C GLU A 65 5.35 -11.64 -31.10
N ALA A 66 5.02 -12.91 -30.87
CA ALA A 66 4.38 -13.36 -29.63
C ALA A 66 5.27 -13.09 -28.40
N LEU A 67 6.58 -13.36 -28.50
CA LEU A 67 7.52 -13.09 -27.41
C LEU A 67 7.62 -11.59 -27.10
N TRP A 68 7.62 -10.72 -28.12
CA TRP A 68 7.61 -9.28 -27.94
C TRP A 68 6.31 -8.78 -27.29
N GLN A 69 5.15 -9.24 -27.77
CA GLN A 69 3.84 -8.89 -27.20
C GLN A 69 3.70 -9.34 -25.74
N LEU A 70 4.18 -10.54 -25.40
CA LEU A 70 4.20 -11.04 -24.03
C LEU A 70 5.12 -10.19 -23.13
N SER A 71 6.29 -9.79 -23.64
CA SER A 71 7.20 -8.90 -22.90
C SER A 71 6.52 -7.58 -22.55
N ASP A 72 5.87 -6.95 -23.53
CA ASP A 72 5.16 -5.68 -23.35
C ASP A 72 4.03 -5.82 -22.33
N LEU A 73 3.21 -6.87 -22.47
CA LEU A 73 2.11 -7.16 -21.55
C LEU A 73 2.58 -7.28 -20.09
N TYR A 74 3.65 -8.03 -19.85
CA TYR A 74 4.14 -8.23 -18.48
C TYR A 74 4.86 -7.01 -17.92
N MET A 75 5.54 -6.21 -18.74
CA MET A 75 6.08 -4.91 -18.30
C MET A 75 4.97 -3.96 -17.87
N VAL A 76 3.88 -3.87 -18.66
CA VAL A 76 2.71 -3.05 -18.32
C VAL A 76 2.06 -3.54 -17.03
N LEU A 77 1.90 -4.86 -16.86
CA LEU A 77 1.32 -5.43 -15.64
C LEU A 77 2.19 -5.16 -14.41
N GLU A 78 3.50 -5.36 -14.51
CA GLU A 78 4.44 -5.12 -13.40
C GLU A 78 4.43 -3.63 -13.00
N HIS A 79 4.50 -2.73 -13.96
CA HIS A 79 4.46 -1.29 -13.72
C HIS A 79 3.14 -0.86 -13.07
N HIS A 80 2.01 -1.26 -13.65
CA HIS A 80 0.69 -0.87 -13.16
C HIS A 80 0.43 -1.39 -11.74
N THR A 81 0.81 -2.64 -11.45
CA THR A 81 0.67 -3.19 -10.10
C THR A 81 1.63 -2.53 -9.10
N ALA A 82 2.80 -2.06 -9.54
CA ALA A 82 3.72 -1.30 -8.69
C ALA A 82 3.10 0.04 -8.26
N GLU A 83 2.56 0.81 -9.21
CA GLU A 83 1.90 2.10 -8.93
C GLU A 83 0.72 1.95 -7.98
N LEU A 84 -0.14 0.95 -8.21
CA LEU A 84 -1.27 0.67 -7.34
C LEU A 84 -0.81 0.28 -5.93
N TYR A 85 0.20 -0.59 -5.82
CA TYR A 85 0.74 -0.99 -4.52
C TYR A 85 1.34 0.19 -3.78
N GLU A 86 2.15 1.02 -4.43
CA GLU A 86 2.71 2.22 -3.84
C GLU A 86 1.62 3.15 -3.30
N ASN A 87 0.60 3.46 -4.12
CA ASN A 87 -0.49 4.34 -3.71
C ASN A 87 -1.27 3.78 -2.51
N ALA A 88 -1.56 2.48 -2.52
CA ALA A 88 -2.26 1.81 -1.43
C ALA A 88 -1.42 1.73 -0.14
N ALA A 89 -0.11 1.49 -0.26
CA ALA A 89 0.81 1.46 0.87
C ALA A 89 0.95 2.85 1.53
N LEU A 90 1.05 3.92 0.73
CA LEU A 90 1.03 5.30 1.23
C LEU A 90 -0.32 5.63 1.88
N GLY A 91 -1.44 5.25 1.25
CA GLY A 91 -2.77 5.41 1.83
C GLY A 91 -2.91 4.73 3.19
N TYR A 92 -2.40 3.50 3.31
CA TYR A 92 -2.39 2.76 4.56
C TYR A 92 -1.50 3.43 5.63
N ALA A 93 -0.29 3.86 5.27
CA ALA A 93 0.61 4.55 6.19
C ALA A 93 0.01 5.88 6.71
N HIS A 94 -0.46 6.74 5.81
CA HIS A 94 -1.07 8.02 6.20
C HIS A 94 -2.37 7.83 6.97
N GLY A 95 -3.19 6.88 6.54
CA GLY A 95 -4.47 6.61 7.18
C GLY A 95 -4.32 6.12 8.62
N THR A 96 -3.44 5.15 8.84
CA THR A 96 -3.12 4.63 10.18
C THR A 96 -2.43 5.67 11.05
N ALA A 97 -1.48 6.44 10.52
CA ALA A 97 -0.82 7.52 11.25
C ALA A 97 -1.82 8.59 11.71
N THR A 98 -2.74 8.98 10.83
CA THR A 98 -3.76 9.99 11.11
C THR A 98 -4.76 9.50 12.14
N ALA A 99 -5.23 8.25 12.00
CA ALA A 99 -6.08 7.59 12.99
C ALA A 99 -5.41 7.56 14.37
N LEU A 100 -4.17 7.06 14.44
CA LEU A 100 -3.41 6.95 15.68
C LEU A 100 -3.20 8.33 16.33
N ARG A 101 -2.81 9.34 15.55
CA ARG A 101 -2.67 10.72 16.04
C ARG A 101 -3.98 11.29 16.58
N ALA A 102 -5.10 11.04 15.90
CA ALA A 102 -6.42 11.50 16.34
C ALA A 102 -6.79 10.87 17.69
N VAL A 103 -6.64 9.56 17.84
CA VAL A 103 -6.97 8.90 19.12
C VAL A 103 -6.02 9.35 20.24
N LEU A 104 -4.74 9.57 19.96
CA LEU A 104 -3.79 10.15 20.93
C LEU A 104 -4.17 11.56 21.38
N ARG A 105 -4.94 12.30 20.58
CA ARG A 105 -5.49 13.63 20.90
C ARG A 105 -6.85 13.55 21.60
N ASN A 106 -7.30 12.35 21.97
CA ASN A 106 -8.65 12.06 22.46
C ASN A 106 -9.78 12.37 21.46
N ASP A 107 -9.47 12.52 20.17
CA ASP A 107 -10.48 12.56 19.14
C ASP A 107 -11.11 11.16 18.94
N ARG A 108 -12.34 11.13 18.45
CA ARG A 108 -13.12 9.89 18.22
C ARG A 108 -13.57 9.76 16.78
N PRO A 109 -12.63 9.74 15.81
CA PRO A 109 -13.00 9.60 14.41
C PRO A 109 -13.65 8.24 14.18
N ARG A 110 -14.73 8.22 13.39
CA ARG A 110 -15.36 6.95 12.98
C ARG A 110 -14.63 6.28 11.82
N HIS A 111 -13.98 7.07 10.97
CA HIS A 111 -13.33 6.62 9.75
C HIS A 111 -12.06 7.42 9.50
N VAL A 112 -11.19 6.89 8.65
CA VAL A 112 -10.03 7.60 8.14
C VAL A 112 -10.45 8.42 6.92
N ASP A 113 -10.11 9.71 6.91
CA ASP A 113 -10.33 10.60 5.78
C ASP A 113 -9.00 10.84 5.02
N LEU A 114 -8.97 10.49 3.73
CA LEU A 114 -7.81 10.69 2.86
C LEU A 114 -8.24 11.37 1.55
N PRO A 115 -7.50 12.37 1.06
CA PRO A 115 -7.78 13.00 -0.21
C PRO A 115 -7.53 12.03 -1.37
N ARG A 116 -8.44 12.03 -2.36
CA ARG A 116 -8.29 11.27 -3.62
C ARG A 116 -8.46 12.19 -4.82
N ASP A 117 -7.76 11.89 -5.90
CA ASP A 117 -7.94 12.56 -7.18
C ASP A 117 -9.16 12.01 -7.94
N ARG A 118 -9.42 12.54 -9.13
CA ARG A 118 -10.51 12.12 -10.03
C ARG A 118 -10.38 10.67 -10.53
N ASN A 119 -9.18 10.10 -10.48
CA ASN A 119 -8.90 8.72 -10.89
C ASN A 119 -9.02 7.74 -9.70
N GLY A 120 -9.25 8.26 -8.50
CA GLY A 120 -9.29 7.47 -7.28
C GLY A 120 -7.90 7.16 -6.71
N HIS A 121 -6.83 7.83 -7.10
CA HIS A 121 -5.55 7.68 -6.39
C HIS A 121 -5.52 8.57 -5.17
N TYR A 122 -4.93 8.08 -4.08
CA TYR A 122 -4.65 8.92 -2.92
C TYR A 122 -3.65 10.01 -3.29
N VAL A 123 -3.93 11.25 -2.89
CA VAL A 123 -3.05 12.40 -3.13
C VAL A 123 -2.27 12.67 -1.85
N LEU A 124 -1.14 12.00 -1.69
CA LEU A 124 -0.36 11.98 -0.46
C LEU A 124 1.11 12.27 -0.77
N ASP A 125 1.68 13.24 -0.06
CA ASP A 125 3.12 13.45 -0.05
C ASP A 125 3.73 12.63 1.11
N PRO A 126 4.72 11.75 0.85
CA PRO A 126 5.49 11.08 1.89
C PRO A 126 5.98 12.01 3.02
N ALA A 127 6.30 13.27 2.70
CA ALA A 127 6.75 14.27 3.65
C ALA A 127 5.67 14.67 4.68
N ASP A 128 4.40 14.58 4.30
CA ASP A 128 3.24 14.92 5.14
C ASP A 128 2.90 13.81 6.14
N LEU A 129 3.63 12.68 6.13
CA LEU A 129 3.39 11.58 7.05
C LEU A 129 3.59 12.07 8.50
N PRO A 130 2.56 11.93 9.38
CA PRO A 130 2.62 12.42 10.75
C PRO A 130 3.84 11.88 11.54
N ASP A 131 4.53 12.78 12.25
CA ASP A 131 5.50 12.38 13.26
C ASP A 131 4.80 12.04 14.58
N LEU A 132 4.85 10.76 14.95
CA LEU A 132 4.20 10.22 16.15
C LEU A 132 5.16 10.10 17.35
N ASN A 133 6.44 10.42 17.18
CA ASN A 133 7.45 10.26 18.23
C ASN A 133 7.14 11.04 19.51
N GLN A 134 6.59 12.24 19.35
CA GLN A 134 6.27 13.10 20.48
C GLN A 134 5.02 12.64 21.25
N SER A 135 4.15 11.84 20.63
CA SER A 135 2.85 11.49 21.19
C SER A 135 2.81 10.10 21.85
N LEU A 136 3.74 9.21 21.51
CA LEU A 136 3.72 7.82 21.95
C LEU A 136 4.71 7.52 23.09
N THR A 137 5.06 8.50 23.93
CA THR A 137 6.15 8.47 24.94
C THR A 137 6.18 7.25 25.87
N THR A 138 5.12 6.45 25.95
CA THR A 138 4.99 5.27 26.82
C THR A 138 4.67 3.95 26.09
N THR A 139 4.53 3.94 24.76
CA THR A 139 4.12 2.73 24.02
C THR A 139 5.31 2.01 23.38
N ALA A 140 5.32 0.67 23.45
CA ALA A 140 6.21 -0.14 22.63
C ALA A 140 5.93 0.14 21.13
N GLY A 141 6.99 0.37 20.33
CA GLY A 141 6.87 0.60 18.88
C GLY A 141 7.24 2.01 18.40
N THR A 142 7.43 2.99 19.28
CA THR A 142 7.81 4.37 18.90
C THR A 142 9.08 4.47 18.08
N ARG A 143 10.16 3.87 18.57
CA ARG A 143 11.46 3.87 17.89
C ARG A 143 11.39 3.21 16.52
N GLU A 144 10.57 2.17 16.41
CA GLU A 144 10.38 1.45 15.15
C GLU A 144 9.62 2.31 14.15
N LEU A 145 8.50 2.93 14.56
CA LEU A 145 7.76 3.91 13.74
C LEU A 145 8.64 5.08 13.29
N ALA A 146 9.47 5.61 14.19
CA ALA A 146 10.45 6.65 13.87
C ALA A 146 11.40 6.20 12.75
N GLY A 147 12.00 5.03 12.93
CA GLY A 147 12.96 4.47 11.97
C GLY A 147 12.31 4.13 10.63
N LEU A 148 11.07 3.65 10.63
CA LEU A 148 10.27 3.41 9.43
C LEU A 148 9.96 4.70 8.68
N ARG A 149 9.52 5.75 9.39
CA ARG A 149 9.30 7.08 8.79
C ARG A 149 10.58 7.64 8.19
N THR A 150 11.70 7.59 8.90
CA THR A 150 12.99 8.07 8.37
C THR A 150 13.40 7.32 7.11
N ARG A 151 13.25 5.98 7.07
CA ARG A 151 13.53 5.19 5.87
C ARG A 151 12.63 5.56 4.71
N LEU A 152 11.32 5.69 4.96
CA LEU A 152 10.35 6.10 3.95
C LEU A 152 10.72 7.44 3.32
N LEU A 153 11.05 8.44 4.14
CA LEU A 153 11.46 9.76 3.65
C LEU A 153 12.78 9.70 2.88
N ALA A 154 13.74 8.89 3.33
CA ALA A 154 15.00 8.72 2.62
C ALA A 154 14.79 8.07 1.23
N HIS A 155 13.91 7.07 1.13
CA HIS A 155 13.57 6.44 -0.15
C HIS A 155 12.80 7.39 -1.07
N ALA A 156 11.89 8.21 -0.52
CA ALA A 156 11.18 9.22 -1.29
C ALA A 156 12.13 10.29 -1.86
N GLN A 157 13.15 10.71 -1.08
CA GLN A 157 14.19 11.62 -1.56
C GLN A 157 15.12 11.01 -2.63
N ALA A 158 15.21 9.68 -2.66
CA ALA A 158 16.00 8.95 -3.65
C ALA A 158 15.18 8.52 -4.88
N ASP A 159 13.90 8.90 -4.95
CA ASP A 159 12.94 8.49 -5.99
C ASP A 159 12.84 6.96 -6.17
N ASP A 160 13.06 6.19 -5.09
CA ASP A 160 12.95 4.72 -5.08
C ASP A 160 11.52 4.30 -4.70
N THR A 161 10.62 4.29 -5.68
CA THR A 161 9.18 4.01 -5.49
C THR A 161 8.92 2.63 -4.86
N ALA A 162 9.69 1.61 -5.24
CA ALA A 162 9.56 0.27 -4.68
C ALA A 162 9.96 0.23 -3.20
N ALA A 163 11.04 0.93 -2.83
CA ALA A 163 11.44 1.03 -1.43
C ALA A 163 10.48 1.92 -0.61
N VAL A 164 9.93 2.98 -1.21
CA VAL A 164 8.86 3.80 -0.61
C VAL A 164 7.64 2.94 -0.29
N ALA A 165 7.13 2.18 -1.25
CA ALA A 165 5.96 1.31 -1.06
C ALA A 165 6.17 0.32 0.09
N ASN A 166 7.33 -0.34 0.14
CA ASN A 166 7.65 -1.30 1.20
C ASN A 166 7.83 -0.64 2.57
N ALA A 167 8.46 0.53 2.63
CA ALA A 167 8.62 1.28 3.87
C ALA A 167 7.26 1.80 4.39
N ALA A 168 6.39 2.26 3.49
CA ALA A 168 5.03 2.71 3.80
C ALA A 168 4.15 1.57 4.32
N TYR A 169 4.18 0.42 3.65
CA TYR A 169 3.46 -0.76 4.09
C TYR A 169 3.89 -1.19 5.51
N ALA A 170 5.20 -1.29 5.75
CA ALA A 170 5.74 -1.67 7.06
C ALA A 170 5.43 -0.62 8.15
N TYR A 171 5.46 0.67 7.80
CA TYR A 171 5.02 1.74 8.69
C TYR A 171 3.54 1.54 9.08
N GLY A 172 2.67 1.30 8.10
CA GLY A 172 1.23 1.08 8.31
C GLY A 172 0.96 -0.09 9.26
N GLU A 173 1.65 -1.23 9.10
CA GLU A 173 1.50 -2.39 9.99
C GLU A 173 1.88 -2.06 11.43
N CYS A 174 3.00 -1.35 11.62
CA CYS A 174 3.46 -0.94 12.94
C CYS A 174 2.49 0.07 13.59
N ALA A 175 1.95 1.01 12.79
CA ALA A 175 1.01 2.03 13.26
C ALA A 175 -0.36 1.43 13.60
N GLU A 176 -0.85 0.48 12.81
CA GLU A 176 -2.08 -0.28 13.10
C GLU A 176 -1.93 -1.08 14.40
N ALA A 177 -0.81 -1.77 14.60
CA ALA A 177 -0.55 -2.52 15.84
C ALA A 177 -0.56 -1.59 17.07
N ALA A 178 0.06 -0.41 16.95
CA ALA A 178 0.05 0.61 18.00
C ALA A 178 -1.38 1.15 18.27
N LEU A 179 -2.16 1.41 17.22
CA LEU A 179 -3.56 1.82 17.34
C LEU A 179 -4.41 0.78 18.07
N HIS A 180 -4.30 -0.49 17.69
CA HIS A 180 -5.00 -1.59 18.36
C HIS A 180 -4.60 -1.72 19.84
N HIS A 181 -3.31 -1.60 20.15
CA HIS A 181 -2.84 -1.61 21.53
C HIS A 181 -3.47 -0.46 22.32
N LEU A 182 -3.52 0.75 21.76
CA LEU A 182 -4.08 1.93 22.40
C LEU A 182 -5.59 1.78 22.65
N ILE A 183 -6.35 1.29 21.66
CA ILE A 183 -7.79 1.05 21.82
C ILE A 183 -8.06 0.00 22.90
N ARG A 184 -7.35 -1.13 22.90
CA ARG A 184 -7.48 -2.16 23.94
C ARG A 184 -7.10 -1.63 25.33
N HIS A 185 -6.05 -0.83 25.41
CA HIS A 185 -5.66 -0.19 26.67
C HIS A 185 -6.76 0.76 27.17
N ALA A 186 -7.34 1.59 26.30
CA ALA A 186 -8.45 2.47 26.65
C ALA A 186 -9.70 1.69 27.08
N GLU A 187 -9.99 0.55 26.44
CA GLU A 187 -11.10 -0.34 26.81
C GLU A 187 -10.93 -0.91 28.22
N ALA A 188 -9.74 -1.47 28.51
CA ALA A 188 -9.44 -2.09 29.80
C ALA A 188 -9.52 -1.09 30.98
N HIS A 189 -9.36 0.19 30.72
CA HIS A 189 -9.42 1.26 31.72
C HIS A 189 -10.71 2.09 31.65
N GLY A 190 -11.70 1.69 30.83
CA GLY A 190 -13.02 2.33 30.75
C GLY A 190 -13.06 3.69 30.02
N PHE A 191 -12.01 4.07 29.31
CA PHE A 191 -11.89 5.38 28.65
C PHE A 191 -12.62 5.47 27.29
N LEU A 192 -13.13 4.37 26.75
CA LEU A 192 -13.82 4.36 25.46
C LEU A 192 -15.23 4.96 25.49
N HIS A 193 -15.85 5.09 26.67
CA HIS A 193 -17.26 5.48 26.84
C HIS A 193 -17.46 6.92 27.35
N ALA A 194 -16.40 7.70 27.56
CA ALA A 194 -16.50 9.02 28.18
C ALA A 194 -17.03 10.08 27.22
N SER A 195 -18.31 10.05 26.87
CA SER A 195 -19.06 11.00 26.02
C SER A 195 -18.46 12.40 25.92
#